data_AF-A0A7X7UV88-F1
#
_entry.id   AF-A0A7X7UV88-F1
#
_cell.length_a   1.000
_cell.length_b   1.000
_cell.length_c   1.000
_cell.angle_alpha   90.00
_cell.angle_beta   90.00
_cell.angle_gamma   90.00
#
_symmetry.space_group_name_H-M   'P 1'
#
loop_
_entity.id
_entity.type
_entity.pdbx_description
1 polymer ?
#
loop_
_entity_poly.entity_id
_entity_poly.type
_entity_poly.pdbx_seq_one_letter_code
_entity_poly.pdbx_strand_id
1 'polypeptide(L)'
;YAAVKMLYLTDFYIPETGQFVNFQLALGLVAMIGHIFPIFANFRGGKGVATLTGVVLALHPWATLFAFLIFFTTLIITKFVSLSSMIAAFSFPFILVFAFSDTTPSLIIFSIIIAVLMLFTHQKNIERLIKGEESKFKVKKNKKP
;
A
#
# COMPACT_ATOMS: atom_id res chain seq x y z
N TYR A 1 -4.45 -6.10 -6.55
CA TYR A 1 -4.91 -5.75 -7.91
C TYR A 1 -5.97 -6.72 -8.40
N ALA A 2 -5.62 -7.97 -8.68
CA ALA A 2 -6.58 -8.97 -9.19
C ALA A 2 -7.82 -9.14 -8.27
N ALA A 3 -7.62 -9.26 -6.95
CA ALA A 3 -8.72 -9.39 -5.99
C ALA A 3 -9.77 -8.25 -6.09
N VAL A 4 -9.31 -7.00 -6.26
CA VAL A 4 -10.20 -5.84 -6.38
C VAL A 4 -10.89 -5.80 -7.74
N LYS A 5 -10.17 -6.14 -8.83
CA LYS A 5 -10.73 -6.16 -10.18
C LYS A 5 -11.67 -7.34 -10.43
N MET A 6 -11.63 -8.39 -9.61
CA MET A 6 -12.51 -9.55 -9.73
C MET A 6 -13.99 -9.18 -9.70
N LEU A 7 -14.36 -8.08 -9.02
CA LEU A 7 -15.74 -7.59 -8.97
C LEU A 7 -16.27 -7.14 -10.35
N TYR A 8 -15.39 -6.73 -11.28
CA TYR A 8 -15.79 -6.45 -12.67
C TYR A 8 -16.15 -7.71 -13.46
N LEU A 9 -15.77 -8.90 -12.99
CA LEU A 9 -16.11 -10.17 -13.61
C LEU A 9 -17.45 -10.74 -13.10
N THR A 10 -18.06 -10.09 -12.11
CA THR A 10 -19.34 -10.51 -11.55
C THR A 10 -20.43 -9.55 -12.01
N ASP A 11 -21.42 -10.06 -12.76
CA ASP A 11 -22.59 -9.29 -13.21
C ASP A 11 -23.53 -8.88 -12.06
N PHE A 12 -23.21 -9.27 -10.83
CA PHE A 12 -24.03 -9.08 -9.64
C PHE A 12 -23.98 -7.64 -9.09
N TYR A 13 -22.93 -6.85 -9.43
CA TYR A 13 -22.79 -5.48 -8.94
C TYR A 13 -22.68 -4.48 -10.08
N ILE A 14 -23.46 -3.40 -9.98
CA ILE A 14 -23.41 -2.27 -10.92
C ILE A 14 -22.11 -1.49 -10.66
N PRO A 15 -21.20 -1.39 -11.66
CA PRO A 15 -19.98 -0.59 -11.55
C PRO A 15 -20.29 0.86 -11.16
N GLU A 16 -19.35 1.50 -10.45
CA GLU A 16 -19.43 2.92 -10.05
C GLU A 16 -20.52 3.28 -9.03
N THR A 17 -21.22 2.29 -8.46
CA THR A 17 -22.06 2.51 -7.28
C THR A 17 -21.24 2.54 -5.99
N GLY A 18 -21.71 3.25 -4.96
CA GLY A 18 -21.04 3.27 -3.65
C GLY A 18 -20.89 1.87 -3.02
N GLN A 19 -21.84 0.96 -3.29
CA GLN A 19 -21.75 -0.44 -2.87
C GLN A 19 -20.59 -1.15 -3.57
N PHE A 20 -20.43 -0.96 -4.88
CA PHE A 20 -19.32 -1.55 -5.64
C PHE A 20 -17.96 -1.14 -5.06
N VAL A 21 -17.78 0.15 -4.77
CA VAL A 21 -16.55 0.65 -4.12
C VAL A 21 -16.35 -0.01 -2.75
N ASN A 22 -17.39 -0.09 -1.92
CA ASN A 22 -17.28 -0.72 -0.60
C ASN A 22 -16.85 -2.19 -0.67
N PHE A 23 -17.38 -2.96 -1.63
CA PHE A 23 -16.95 -4.35 -1.86
C PHE A 23 -15.50 -4.45 -2.34
N GLN A 24 -15.08 -3.55 -3.24
CA GLN A 24 -13.68 -3.48 -3.67
C GLN A 24 -12.73 -3.22 -2.49
N LEU A 25 -13.10 -2.32 -1.59
CA LEU A 25 -12.34 -2.02 -0.37
C LEU A 25 -12.29 -3.23 0.56
N ALA A 26 -13.42 -3.94 0.75
CA ALA A 26 -13.48 -5.15 1.56
C ALA A 26 -12.59 -6.27 1.00
N LEU A 27 -12.66 -6.53 -0.31
CA LEU A 27 -11.79 -7.49 -0.98
C LEU A 27 -10.30 -7.11 -0.86
N GLY A 28 -10.01 -5.81 -0.94
CA GLY A 28 -8.68 -5.26 -0.69
C GLY A 28 -8.19 -5.54 0.73
N LEU A 29 -9.02 -5.29 1.75
CA LEU A 29 -8.68 -5.59 3.16
C LEU A 29 -8.46 -7.07 3.38
N VAL A 30 -9.33 -7.94 2.86
CA VAL A 30 -9.20 -9.39 3.02
C VAL A 30 -7.92 -9.90 2.38
N ALA A 31 -7.60 -9.45 1.16
CA ALA A 31 -6.33 -9.79 0.51
C ALA A 31 -5.12 -9.32 1.32
N MET A 32 -5.22 -8.15 1.96
CA MET A 32 -4.18 -7.61 2.83
C MET A 32 -3.98 -8.47 4.08
N ILE A 33 -5.06 -8.77 4.80
CA ILE A 33 -5.02 -9.61 6.01
C ILE A 33 -4.45 -10.98 5.66
N GLY A 34 -4.89 -11.61 4.56
CA GLY A 34 -4.36 -12.89 4.12
C GLY A 34 -2.86 -12.88 3.78
N HIS A 35 -2.30 -11.72 3.40
CA HIS A 35 -0.87 -11.58 3.14
C HIS A 35 -0.03 -11.37 4.41
N ILE A 36 -0.56 -10.63 5.39
CA ILE A 36 0.14 -10.39 6.68
C ILE A 36 0.02 -11.60 7.59
N PHE A 37 -1.13 -12.27 7.56
CA PHE A 37 -1.47 -13.40 8.40
C PHE A 37 -1.90 -14.62 7.55
N PRO A 38 -1.01 -15.16 6.71
CA PRO A 38 -1.31 -16.33 5.88
C PRO A 38 -1.50 -17.56 6.76
N ILE A 39 -2.69 -18.16 6.67
CA ILE A 39 -3.04 -19.40 7.38
C ILE A 39 -2.07 -20.53 6.99
N PHE A 40 -1.72 -20.63 5.71
CA PHE A 40 -0.83 -21.66 5.16
C PHE A 40 0.65 -21.50 5.54
N ALA A 41 1.04 -20.38 6.16
CA ALA A 41 2.41 -20.14 6.61
C ALA A 41 2.49 -19.84 8.12
N ASN A 42 1.63 -20.48 8.93
CA ASN A 42 1.59 -20.34 10.39
C ASN A 42 1.49 -18.88 10.85
N PHE A 43 0.68 -18.07 10.13
CA PHE A 43 0.50 -16.64 10.40
C PHE A 43 1.79 -15.81 10.30
N ARG A 44 2.83 -16.31 9.62
CA ARG A 44 4.08 -15.58 9.35
C ARG A 44 4.05 -15.01 7.94
N GLY A 45 3.42 -13.84 7.79
CA GLY A 45 3.30 -13.16 6.50
C GLY A 45 4.37 -12.13 6.20
N GLY A 46 4.19 -11.47 5.07
CA GLY A 46 5.04 -10.37 4.61
C GLY A 46 4.57 -9.01 5.11
N LYS A 47 5.36 -7.96 4.81
CA LYS A 47 5.05 -6.57 5.19
C LYS A 47 3.87 -5.97 4.43
N GLY A 48 3.43 -6.61 3.34
CA GLY A 48 2.22 -6.18 2.64
C GLY A 48 2.33 -5.02 1.67
N VAL A 49 3.53 -4.44 1.48
CA VAL A 49 3.72 -3.28 0.59
C VAL A 49 3.20 -3.57 -0.83
N ALA A 50 3.61 -4.68 -1.45
CA ALA A 50 3.17 -5.04 -2.79
C ALA A 50 1.66 -5.28 -2.89
N THR A 51 1.05 -5.87 -1.86
CA THR A 51 -0.39 -6.11 -1.79
C THR A 51 -1.14 -4.78 -1.70
N LEU A 52 -0.73 -3.88 -0.80
CA LEU A 52 -1.29 -2.53 -0.67
C LEU A 52 -1.19 -1.78 -1.98
N THR A 53 0.00 -1.67 -2.56
CA THR A 53 0.23 -1.03 -3.85
C THR A 53 -0.71 -1.58 -4.92
N GLY A 54 -0.86 -2.91 -4.99
CA GLY A 54 -1.78 -3.52 -5.94
C GLY A 54 -3.26 -3.21 -5.67
N VAL A 55 -3.65 -2.99 -4.41
CA VAL A 55 -5.03 -2.60 -4.05
C VAL A 55 -5.28 -1.14 -4.40
N VAL A 56 -4.42 -0.22 -3.97
CA VAL A 56 -4.58 1.21 -4.29
C VAL A 56 -4.45 1.48 -5.79
N LEU A 57 -3.61 0.73 -6.52
CA LEU A 57 -3.51 0.82 -7.97
C LEU A 57 -4.81 0.40 -8.67
N ALA A 58 -5.54 -0.56 -8.11
CA ALA A 58 -6.81 -1.00 -8.68
C ALA A 58 -7.95 -0.01 -8.39
N LEU A 59 -7.90 0.68 -7.24
CA LEU A 59 -8.90 1.64 -6.82
C LEU A 59 -8.68 3.01 -7.47
N HIS A 60 -7.46 3.54 -7.37
CA HIS A 60 -7.13 4.88 -7.82
C HIS A 60 -5.71 4.93 -8.44
N PRO A 61 -5.57 4.64 -9.75
CA PRO A 61 -4.28 4.58 -10.43
C PRO A 61 -3.45 5.87 -10.34
N TRP A 62 -4.11 7.04 -10.47
CA TRP A 62 -3.43 8.33 -10.45
C TRP A 62 -2.84 8.67 -9.08
N ALA A 63 -3.63 8.62 -8.01
CA ALA A 63 -3.12 8.72 -6.63
C ALA A 63 -1.99 7.73 -6.32
N THR A 64 -2.04 6.51 -6.88
CA THR A 64 -0.96 5.54 -6.74
C THR A 64 0.33 6.00 -7.43
N LEU A 65 0.24 6.64 -8.59
CA LEU A 65 1.39 7.25 -9.27
C LEU A 65 2.05 8.34 -8.42
N PHE A 66 1.26 9.21 -7.78
CA PHE A 66 1.77 10.21 -6.85
C PHE A 66 2.43 9.58 -5.62
N ALA A 67 1.85 8.52 -5.05
CA ALA A 67 2.47 7.79 -3.96
C ALA A 67 3.81 7.14 -4.39
N PHE A 68 3.92 6.64 -5.63
CA PHE A 68 5.18 6.16 -6.19
C PHE A 68 6.22 7.29 -6.33
N LEU A 69 5.82 8.48 -6.78
CA LEU A 69 6.73 9.63 -6.85
C LEU A 69 7.29 9.98 -5.47
N ILE A 70 6.45 9.98 -4.43
CA ILE A 70 6.89 10.20 -3.04
C ILE A 70 7.83 9.08 -2.59
N PHE A 71 7.49 7.83 -2.90
CA PHE A 71 8.33 6.68 -2.59
C PHE A 71 9.72 6.79 -3.22
N PHE A 72 9.82 7.06 -4.53
CA PHE A 72 11.11 7.15 -5.21
C PHE A 72 11.91 8.37 -4.76
N THR A 73 11.26 9.52 -4.56
CA THR A 73 11.91 10.73 -4.05
C THR A 73 12.53 10.48 -2.68
N THR A 74 11.75 9.93 -1.74
CA THR A 74 12.25 9.60 -0.41
C THR A 74 13.31 8.50 -0.44
N LEU A 75 13.20 7.54 -1.36
CA LEU A 75 14.15 6.43 -1.48
C LEU A 75 15.51 6.92 -1.95
N ILE A 76 15.55 7.84 -2.91
CA ILE A 76 16.79 8.42 -3.42
C ILE A 76 17.49 9.25 -2.34
N ILE A 77 16.73 10.02 -1.57
CA ILE A 77 17.25 10.88 -0.49
C ILE A 77 17.75 10.04 0.69
N THR A 78 16.90 9.16 1.23
CA THR A 78 17.14 8.46 2.49
C THR A 78 17.90 7.14 2.30
N LYS A 79 17.80 6.53 1.11
CA LYS A 79 18.29 5.18 0.80
C LYS A 79 17.66 4.11 1.70
N PHE A 80 16.49 4.34 2.29
CA PHE A 80 15.79 3.35 3.13
C PHE A 80 14.45 2.97 2.52
N VAL A 81 14.32 1.73 2.04
CA VAL A 81 13.09 1.22 1.39
C VAL A 81 11.91 1.19 2.36
N SER A 82 12.14 0.81 3.61
CA SER A 82 11.13 0.78 4.66
C SER A 82 10.59 2.17 4.96
N LEU A 83 11.48 3.15 5.16
CA LEU A 83 11.11 4.55 5.40
C LEU A 83 10.31 5.13 4.23
N SER A 84 10.78 4.92 3.01
CA SER A 84 10.07 5.36 1.80
C SER A 84 8.68 4.75 1.68
N SER A 85 8.52 3.46 1.99
CA SER A 85 7.22 2.77 1.95
C SER A 85 6.25 3.36 2.98
N MET A 86 6.74 3.63 4.20
CA MET A 86 5.93 4.22 5.26
C MET A 86 5.50 5.64 4.92
N ILE A 87 6.41 6.48 4.40
CA ILE A 87 6.07 7.85 4.00
C ILE A 87 5.06 7.83 2.85
N ALA A 88 5.26 7.00 1.83
CA ALA A 88 4.33 6.91 0.70
C ALA A 88 2.92 6.45 1.15
N ALA A 89 2.84 5.44 2.02
CA ALA A 89 1.56 4.97 2.57
C ALA A 89 0.88 6.04 3.43
N PHE A 90 1.64 6.76 4.25
CA PHE A 90 1.12 7.83 5.09
C PHE A 90 0.64 9.04 4.28
N SER A 91 1.34 9.38 3.18
CA SER A 91 0.95 10.45 2.28
C SER A 91 -0.29 10.12 1.44
N PHE A 92 -0.64 8.85 1.25
CA PHE A 92 -1.75 8.42 0.42
C PHE A 92 -3.12 9.05 0.77
N PRO A 93 -3.61 9.05 2.03
CA PRO A 93 -4.84 9.77 2.41
C PRO A 93 -4.79 11.26 2.07
N PHE A 94 -3.63 11.90 2.24
CA PHE A 94 -3.46 13.33 1.91
C PHE A 94 -3.52 13.57 0.41
N ILE A 95 -2.93 12.69 -0.40
CA ILE A 95 -2.99 12.77 -1.87
C ILE A 95 -4.47 12.72 -2.32
N LEU A 96 -5.26 11.81 -1.76
CA LEU A 96 -6.68 11.67 -2.11
C LEU A 96 -7.47 12.94 -1.80
N VAL A 97 -7.32 13.48 -0.58
CA VAL A 97 -8.10 14.66 -0.14
C VAL A 97 -7.61 15.95 -0.80
N PHE A 98 -6.30 16.18 -0.88
CA PHE A 98 -5.76 17.48 -1.30
C PHE A 98 -5.44 17.56 -2.79
N ALA A 99 -4.97 16.47 -3.42
CA ALA A 99 -4.58 16.50 -4.83
C ALA A 99 -5.74 16.12 -5.77
N PHE A 100 -6.62 15.22 -5.32
CA PHE A 100 -7.74 14.73 -6.13
C PHE A 100 -9.11 15.23 -5.63
N SER A 101 -9.17 15.91 -4.48
CA SER A 101 -10.41 16.39 -3.86
C SER A 101 -11.47 15.29 -3.74
N ASP A 102 -11.01 14.07 -3.48
CA ASP A 102 -11.86 12.89 -3.42
C ASP A 102 -12.69 12.94 -2.14
N THR A 103 -14.02 12.93 -2.27
CA THR A 103 -14.96 13.07 -1.13
C THR A 103 -15.57 11.74 -0.70
N THR A 104 -15.18 10.64 -1.34
CA THR A 104 -15.71 9.30 -1.07
C THR A 104 -15.32 8.82 0.34
N PRO A 105 -16.24 8.77 1.32
CA PRO A 105 -15.87 8.56 2.73
C PRO A 105 -15.25 7.18 2.97
N SER A 106 -15.77 6.14 2.30
CA SER A 106 -15.26 4.77 2.44
C SER A 106 -13.82 4.62 1.95
N LEU A 107 -13.47 5.30 0.85
CA LEU A 107 -12.12 5.29 0.29
C LEU A 107 -11.13 6.04 1.19
N ILE A 108 -11.54 7.17 1.77
CA ILE A 108 -10.76 7.91 2.77
C ILE A 108 -10.53 7.05 4.01
N ILE A 109 -11.58 6.45 4.58
CA ILE A 109 -11.47 5.58 5.76
C ILE A 109 -10.53 4.41 5.47
N PHE A 110 -10.68 3.76 4.32
CA PHE A 110 -9.80 2.67 3.89
C PHE A 110 -8.34 3.15 3.78
N SER A 111 -8.09 4.32 3.19
CA SER A 111 -6.75 4.89 3.05
C SER A 111 -6.05 5.13 4.41
N ILE A 112 -6.82 5.53 5.42
CA ILE A 112 -6.32 5.70 6.79
C ILE A 112 -6.01 4.34 7.42
N ILE A 113 -6.90 3.36 7.26
CA ILE A 113 -6.70 1.99 7.79
C ILE A 113 -5.41 1.39 7.21
N ILE A 114 -5.19 1.48 5.90
CA ILE A 114 -3.98 0.93 5.27
C ILE A 114 -2.72 1.68 5.70
N ALA A 115 -2.78 3.00 5.91
CA ALA A 115 -1.65 3.79 6.40
C ALA A 115 -1.23 3.34 7.81
N VAL A 116 -2.21 3.17 8.70
CA VAL A 116 -1.99 2.66 10.06
C VAL A 116 -1.43 1.25 10.04
N LEU A 117 -2.02 0.36 9.24
CA LEU A 117 -1.60 -1.04 9.11
C LEU A 117 -0.20 -1.16 8.49
N MET A 118 0.20 -0.23 7.61
CA MET A 118 1.56 -0.15 7.10
C MET A 118 2.57 0.20 8.21
N LEU A 119 2.23 1.11 9.12
CA LEU A 119 3.09 1.44 10.27
C LEU A 119 3.25 0.24 11.20
N PHE A 120 2.15 -0.47 11.50
CA PHE A 120 2.19 -1.67 12.35
C PHE A 120 3.08 -2.77 11.75
N THR A 121 2.93 -3.06 10.46
CA THR A 121 3.76 -4.08 9.78
C THR A 121 5.24 -3.69 9.70
N HIS A 122 5.57 -2.40 9.85
CA HIS A 122 6.94 -1.89 9.86
C HIS A 122 7.53 -1.64 11.24
N GLN A 123 6.87 -2.02 12.34
CA GLN A 123 7.38 -1.75 13.70
C GLN A 123 8.84 -2.18 13.91
N LYS A 124 9.21 -3.39 13.45
CA LYS A 124 10.61 -3.88 13.52
C LYS A 124 11.59 -3.07 12.67
N ASN A 125 11.12 -2.51 11.55
CA ASN A 125 11.92 -1.65 10.69
C ASN A 125 12.11 -0.27 11.31
N ILE A 126 11.07 0.27 11.96
CA ILE A 126 11.16 1.52 12.72
C ILE A 126 12.19 1.37 13.85
N GLU A 127 12.14 0.26 14.59
CA GLU A 127 13.11 -0.02 15.65
C GLU A 127 14.55 -0.06 15.12
N ARG A 128 14.80 -0.75 14.00
CA ARG A 128 16.12 -0.77 13.34
C ARG A 128 16.55 0.59 12.81
N LEU A 129 15.60 1.41 12.33
CA LEU A 129 15.87 2.75 11.84
C LEU A 129 16.37 3.65 12.99
N ILE A 130 15.70 3.59 14.14
CA ILE A 130 16.08 4.32 15.36
C ILE A 130 17.45 3.85 15.87
N LYS A 131 17.73 2.54 15.80
CA LYS A 131 19.03 1.96 16.19
C LYS A 131 20.14 2.20 15.15
N GLY A 132 19.83 2.72 13.97
CA GLY A 132 20.78 2.88 12.86
C GLY A 132 21.21 1.56 12.19
N GLU A 133 20.50 0.47 12.46
CA GLU A 133 20.77 -0.90 11.98
C GLU A 133 20.03 -1.23 10.67
N GLU A 134 19.15 -0.34 10.20
CA GLU A 134 18.38 -0.58 8.99
C GLU A 134 19.28 -0.65 7.76
N SER A 135 19.02 -1.64 6.89
CA SER A 135 19.79 -1.83 5.67
C SER A 135 19.51 -0.71 4.67
N LYS A 136 20.54 0.07 4.32
CA LYS A 136 20.47 1.01 3.20
C LYS A 136 20.34 0.26 1.87
N PHE A 137 19.47 0.75 1.00
CA PHE A 137 19.34 0.32 -0.37
C PHE A 137 20.66 0.55 -1.10
N LYS A 138 21.30 -0.54 -1.51
CA LYS A 138 22.50 -0.51 -2.35
C LYS A 138 22.09 -0.88 -3.76
N VAL A 139 22.22 0.06 -4.71
CA VAL A 139 22.15 -0.26 -6.13
C VAL A 139 23.38 -1.10 -6.44
N LYS A 140 23.22 -2.42 -6.56
CA LYS A 140 24.30 -3.32 -6.93
C LYS A 140 24.78 -2.89 -8.31
N LYS A 141 25.92 -2.18 -8.39
CA LYS A 141 26.62 -2.01 -9.66
C LYS A 141 27.03 -3.41 -10.09
N ASN A 142 26.45 -3.89 -11.19
CA ASN A 142 27.00 -5.06 -11.88
C ASN A 142 28.47 -4.76 -12.15
N LYS A 143 29.38 -5.45 -11.45
CA LYS A 143 30.72 -5.67 -11.97
C LYS A 143 30.50 -6.49 -13.24
N LYS A 144 30.53 -5.82 -14.40
CA LYS A 144 30.73 -6.55 -15.65
C LYS A 144 32.13 -7.18 -15.58
N PRO A 145 32.28 -8.44 -16.02
CA PRO A 145 33.56 -9.16 -15.99
C PRO A 145 34.62 -8.45 -16.82
#